data_AF-A0AAV6BVY9-F1
#
_entry.id   AF-A0AAV6BVY9-F1
#
_cell.length_a   1.000
_cell.length_b   1.000
_cell.length_c   1.000
_cell.angle_alpha   90.00
_cell.angle_beta   90.00
_cell.angle_gamma   90.00
#
_symmetry.space_group_name_H-M   'P 1'
#
loop_
_entity.id
_entity.type
_entity.pdbx_description
1 polymer ?
#
loop_
_entity_poly.entity_id
_entity_poly.type
_entity_poly.pdbx_seq_one_letter_code
_entity_poly.pdbx_strand_id
1 'polypeptide(L)' 'MSQPIDLAALRASARLAGFDWSDAELEAIRPIVEASLRVLSGLEQLPLADVEPTTQYRML' A
#
# COMPACT_ATOMS: atom_id res chain seq x y z
N MET A 1 -2.49 -9.99 -12.36
CA MET A 1 -2.94 -8.63 -12.73
C MET A 1 -3.38 -7.95 -11.45
N SER A 2 -2.74 -6.84 -11.04
CA SER A 2 -3.21 -6.07 -9.89
C SER A 2 -4.55 -5.42 -10.26
N GLN A 3 -5.59 -5.67 -9.49
CA GLN A 3 -6.88 -5.03 -9.69
C GLN A 3 -6.73 -3.52 -9.42
N PRO A 4 -7.41 -2.62 -10.16
CA PRO A 4 -7.39 -1.19 -9.87
C PRO A 4 -7.85 -0.96 -8.44
N ILE A 5 -7.13 -0.12 -7.68
CA ILE A 5 -7.61 0.28 -6.35
C ILE A 5 -8.86 1.13 -6.56
N ASP A 6 -9.91 0.97 -5.76
CA ASP A 6 -11.10 1.82 -5.84
C ASP A 6 -10.97 3.06 -4.92
N LEU A 7 -11.83 4.06 -5.11
CA LEU A 7 -11.81 5.29 -4.31
C LEU A 7 -12.16 5.04 -2.84
N ALA A 8 -12.98 4.02 -2.55
CA ALA A 8 -13.40 3.71 -1.19
C ALA A 8 -12.23 3.15 -0.37
N ALA A 9 -11.40 2.31 -0.98
CA ALA A 9 -10.16 1.79 -0.40
C ALA A 9 -9.14 2.90 -0.16
N LEU A 10 -8.97 3.83 -1.11
CA LEU A 10 -8.12 5.01 -0.92
C LEU A 10 -8.60 5.86 0.26
N ARG A 11 -9.91 6.12 0.36
CA ARG A 11 -10.51 6.89 1.46
C ARG A 11 -10.34 6.19 2.81
N ALA A 12 -10.55 4.88 2.87
CA ALA A 12 -10.34 4.09 4.08
C ALA A 12 -8.88 4.13 4.53
N SER A 13 -7.95 4.01 3.59
CA SER A 13 -6.51 4.03 3.85
C SER A 13 -6.03 5.40 4.35
N ALA A 14 -6.51 6.48 3.72
CA ALA A 14 -6.21 7.86 4.14
C ALA A 14 -6.70 8.12 5.57
N ARG A 15 -7.93 7.70 5.90
CA ARG A 15 -8.48 7.83 7.26
C ARG A 15 -7.68 7.03 8.30
N LEU A 16 -7.26 5.81 7.98
CA LEU A 16 -6.41 5.00 8.86
C LEU A 16 -5.05 5.66 9.13
N ALA A 17 -4.52 6.37 8.15
CA ALA A 17 -3.29 7.15 8.28
C ALA A 17 -3.49 8.55 8.92
N GLY A 18 -4.74 8.92 9.28
CA GLY A 18 -5.07 10.21 9.89
C GLY A 18 -5.18 11.38 8.92
N PHE A 19 -5.30 11.12 7.61
CA PHE A 19 -5.52 12.15 6.60
C PHE A 19 -7.00 12.37 6.32
N ASP A 20 -7.40 13.64 6.22
CA ASP A 20 -8.76 14.06 5.79
C ASP A 20 -8.72 14.62 4.36
N TRP A 21 -8.25 13.79 3.42
CA TRP A 21 -8.15 14.17 2.02
C TRP A 21 -9.49 14.09 1.30
N SER A 22 -9.73 15.06 0.44
CA SER A 22 -10.85 15.08 -0.49
C SER A 22 -10.74 13.97 -1.54
N ASP A 23 -11.87 13.61 -2.14
CA ASP A 23 -11.90 12.64 -3.24
C ASP A 23 -10.99 13.07 -4.41
N ALA A 24 -10.88 14.37 -4.69
CA ALA A 24 -10.01 14.89 -5.75
C ALA A 24 -8.51 14.67 -5.45
N GLU A 25 -8.09 14.86 -4.19
CA GLU A 25 -6.71 14.59 -3.76
C GLU A 25 -6.42 13.08 -3.81
N LEU A 26 -7.38 12.24 -3.41
CA LEU A 26 -7.26 10.79 -3.50
C LEU A 26 -7.13 10.31 -4.96
N GLU A 27 -7.92 10.88 -5.88
CA GLU A 27 -7.80 10.59 -7.31
C GLU A 27 -6.45 11.04 -7.87
N ALA A 28 -5.93 12.19 -7.43
CA ALA A 28 -4.64 12.69 -7.87
C ALA A 28 -3.49 11.75 -7.50
N ILE A 29 -3.57 11.06 -6.36
CA ILE A 29 -2.55 10.10 -5.92
C ILE A 29 -2.82 8.66 -6.37
N ARG A 30 -4.01 8.33 -6.89
CA ARG A 30 -4.35 6.97 -7.33
C ARG A 30 -3.27 6.35 -8.23
N PRO A 31 -2.72 7.05 -9.25
CA PRO A 31 -1.73 6.44 -10.15
C PRO A 31 -0.44 6.04 -9.44
N ILE A 32 0.03 6.84 -8.47
CA ILE A 32 1.26 6.53 -7.74
C ILE A 32 1.04 5.38 -6.75
N VAL A 33 -0.12 5.33 -6.08
CA VAL A 33 -0.49 4.20 -5.21
C VAL A 33 -0.55 2.89 -6.00
N GLU A 34 -1.21 2.89 -7.15
CA GLU A 34 -1.27 1.71 -8.02
C GLU A 34 0.11 1.27 -8.53
N ALA A 35 0.98 2.22 -8.86
CA ALA A 35 2.35 1.91 -9.25
C ALA A 35 3.14 1.26 -8.11
N SER A 36 3.02 1.78 -6.89
CA SER A 36 3.65 1.19 -5.70
C SER A 36 3.12 -0.22 -5.42
N LEU A 37 1.81 -0.44 -5.49
CA LEU A 37 1.21 -1.77 -5.30
C LEU A 37 1.69 -2.78 -6.35
N ARG A 38 1.84 -2.37 -7.61
CA ARG A 38 2.41 -3.24 -8.66
C ARG A 38 3.84 -3.66 -8.34
N VAL A 39 4.67 -2.76 -7.80
CA VAL A 39 6.05 -3.09 -7.41
C VAL A 39 6.05 -4.08 -6.24
N LEU A 40 5.22 -3.84 -5.21
CA LEU A 40 5.11 -4.73 -4.06
C LEU A 40 4.61 -6.12 -4.44
N SER A 41 3.62 -6.21 -5.32
CA SER A 41 3.12 -7.50 -5.83
C SER A 41 4.20 -8.29 -6.58
N GLY A 42 5.19 -7.62 -7.18
CA GLY A 42 6.35 -8.29 -7.76
C GLY A 42 7.25 -8.95 -6.71
N LEU A 43 7.36 -8.35 -5.51
CA LEU A 43 8.16 -8.92 -4.41
C LEU A 43 7.50 -10.16 -3.81
N GLU A 44 6.17 -10.18 -3.72
CA GLU A 44 5.40 -11.34 -3.21
C GLU A 44 5.62 -12.62 -4.03
N GLN A 45 6.05 -12.50 -5.28
CA GLN A 45 6.30 -13.64 -6.16
C GLN A 45 7.72 -14.20 -6.04
N LEU A 46 8.61 -13.52 -5.31
CA LEU A 46 9.98 -13.98 -5.15
C LEU A 46 10.03 -15.16 -4.18
N PRO A 47 10.84 -16.19 -4.47
CA PRO A 47 11.00 -17.31 -3.55
C PRO A 47 11.66 -16.81 -2.27
N LEU A 48 10.90 -16.87 -1.17
CA LEU A 48 11.45 -16.64 0.16
C LEU A 48 12.19 -17.90 0.60
N ALA A 49 13.37 -17.73 1.18
CA ALA A 49 14.03 -18.82 1.90
C ALA A 49 13.17 -19.20 3.12
N ASP A 50 13.32 -20.43 3.61
CA ASP A 50 12.67 -20.88 4.85
C ASP A 50 13.35 -20.21 6.05
N VAL A 51 13.01 -18.94 6.27
CA VAL A 51 13.56 -18.09 7.32
C VAL A 51 12.43 -17.46 8.11
N GLU A 52 12.61 -17.40 9.43
CA GLU A 52 11.68 -16.71 10.32
C GLU A 52 11.54 -15.23 9.93
N PRO A 53 10.33 -14.68 9.84
CA PRO A 53 10.12 -13.26 9.63
C PRO A 53 10.82 -12.43 10.71
N THR A 54 11.82 -11.64 10.30
CA THR A 54 12.52 -10.76 11.24
C THR A 54 11.59 -9.62 11.65
N THR A 55 11.31 -9.51 12.95
CA THR A 55 10.67 -8.32 13.54
C THR A 55 11.73 -7.48 14.22
N GLN A 56 12.06 -6.31 13.67
CA GLN A 56 12.94 -5.35 14.35
C GLN A 56 12.10 -4.36 15.17
N TYR A 57 12.03 -4.56 16.48
CA TYR A 57 11.44 -3.58 17.40
C TYR A 57 12.48 -2.52 17.74
N ARG A 58 12.26 -1.26 17.33
CA ARG A 58 13.03 -0.12 17.86
C ARG A 58 12.28 0.40 19.09
N MET A 59 12.84 0.18 20.28
CA MET A 59 12.38 0.90 21.47
C MET A 59 13.05 2.28 21.47
N LEU A 60 12.23 3.33 21.42
CA LEU A 60 12.62 4.72 21.65
C LEU A 60 12.38 5.06 23.13
#